data_AF-A0A2R6BTU7-F1
#
_entry.id   AF-A0A2R6BTU7-F1
#
_cell.length_a   1.000
_cell.length_b   1.000
_cell.length_c   1.000
_cell.angle_alpha   90.00
_cell.angle_beta   90.00
_cell.angle_gamma   90.00
#
_symmetry.space_group_name_H-M   'P 1'
#
loop_
_entity.id
_entity.type
_entity.pdbx_description
1 polymer ?
#
loop_
_entity_poly.entity_id
_entity_poly.type
_entity_poly.pdbx_seq_one_letter_code
_entity_poly.pdbx_strand_id
1 'polypeptide(L)'
;MGVSEVPKVFTPQTPIWCPGCGDFGVLAALKKALNDLKIPPHETILVGGIGCSGHIHNDLLVYGYHSLHGRLLPTAIGIKLANPRLTVIAAGGDGDGYAIGGNHFLHALRRNPSIVYLVMNNGTYGLTKGQPSPTAQIGFEGTKEIPFEPILTALSIRSTTFVARGFSGNQVQLQFLIKEAIQHANAGKGFAFLDVLSPCVTYNDTYAEWRKSTVDMNADKSFDPTNRALVFERVLNTLQEGKIPTGLLYKGESPSFESMQLKDPASPIATQDLTPAGKIEEFKKLIARYR
;
A
#
# COMPACT_ATOMS: atom_id res chain seq x y z
N MET A 1 -5.49 2.51 -31.87
CA MET A 1 -6.32 3.62 -31.34
C MET A 1 -5.53 4.24 -30.21
N GLY A 2 -5.04 5.47 -30.42
CA GLY A 2 -4.03 6.12 -29.58
C GLY A 2 -4.59 6.56 -28.23
N VAL A 3 -3.73 6.52 -27.22
CA VAL A 3 -3.97 7.02 -25.87
C VAL A 3 -4.11 8.55 -25.95
N SER A 4 -5.31 9.07 -26.19
CA SER A 4 -5.50 10.51 -26.45
C SER A 4 -6.47 11.24 -25.52
N GLU A 5 -6.75 10.71 -24.33
CA GLU A 5 -7.46 11.49 -23.31
C GLU A 5 -6.72 11.43 -21.97
N VAL A 6 -5.55 12.09 -21.98
CA VAL A 6 -4.97 12.64 -20.75
C VAL A 6 -5.99 13.62 -20.17
N PRO A 7 -6.39 13.52 -18.89
CA PRO A 7 -7.26 14.52 -18.29
C PRO A 7 -6.63 15.91 -18.46
N LYS A 8 -7.27 16.79 -19.25
CA LYS A 8 -6.74 18.14 -19.58
C LYS A 8 -6.58 19.08 -18.38
N VAL A 9 -6.99 18.64 -17.19
CA VAL A 9 -7.19 19.45 -15.98
C VAL A 9 -6.19 19.19 -14.86
N PHE A 10 -5.28 18.21 -15.00
CA PHE A 10 -4.27 17.95 -13.97
C PHE A 10 -2.89 17.70 -14.59
N THR A 11 -1.90 18.45 -14.12
CA THR A 11 -0.48 18.24 -14.44
C THR A 11 0.22 17.85 -13.14
N PRO A 12 0.93 16.70 -13.12
CA PRO A 12 1.69 16.28 -11.94
C PRO A 12 2.67 17.37 -11.49
N GLN A 13 2.75 17.58 -10.19
CA GLN A 13 3.67 18.54 -9.60
C GLN A 13 5.10 17.99 -9.63
N THR A 14 6.07 18.89 -9.44
CA THR A 14 7.44 18.47 -9.17
C THR A 14 7.53 18.01 -7.71
N PRO A 15 8.08 16.82 -7.41
CA PRO A 15 8.19 16.36 -6.04
C PRO A 15 8.99 17.34 -5.18
N ILE A 16 8.47 17.62 -3.98
CA ILE A 16 9.04 18.61 -3.05
C ILE A 16 10.01 18.00 -2.02
N TRP A 17 10.42 16.75 -2.22
CA TRP A 17 11.28 16.04 -1.29
C TRP A 17 12.73 16.53 -1.32
N CYS A 18 13.44 16.31 -0.21
CA CYS A 18 14.86 16.64 -0.10
C CYS A 18 15.69 15.90 -1.17
N PRO A 19 16.71 16.53 -1.77
CA PRO A 19 17.61 15.87 -2.71
C PRO A 19 18.24 14.61 -2.09
N GLY A 20 18.03 13.45 -2.72
CA GLY A 20 18.49 12.15 -2.23
C GLY A 20 17.45 11.34 -1.43
N CYS A 21 16.28 11.91 -1.13
CA CYS A 21 15.19 11.18 -0.46
C CYS A 21 14.84 9.86 -1.18
N GLY A 22 14.66 8.78 -0.42
CA GLY A 22 14.26 7.47 -0.97
C GLY A 22 12.91 7.47 -1.69
N ASP A 23 12.01 8.40 -1.36
CA ASP A 23 10.65 8.48 -1.92
C ASP A 23 10.68 8.75 -3.44
N PHE A 24 11.74 9.41 -3.96
CA PHE A 24 11.98 9.51 -5.40
C PHE A 24 12.09 8.14 -6.08
N GLY A 25 12.76 7.19 -5.42
CA GLY A 25 12.88 5.82 -5.91
C GLY A 25 11.53 5.09 -5.90
N VAL A 26 10.68 5.35 -4.91
CA VAL A 26 9.33 4.77 -4.83
C VAL A 26 8.45 5.31 -5.96
N LEU A 27 8.46 6.63 -6.15
CA LEU A 27 7.74 7.30 -7.24
C LEU A 27 8.17 6.78 -8.62
N ALA A 28 9.48 6.66 -8.87
CA ALA A 28 10.01 6.19 -10.14
C ALA A 28 9.56 4.73 -10.44
N ALA A 29 9.67 3.85 -9.44
CA ALA A 29 9.26 2.46 -9.56
C ALA A 29 7.74 2.32 -9.77
N LEU A 30 6.93 3.09 -9.05
CA LEU A 30 5.47 3.12 -9.20
C LEU A 30 5.06 3.62 -10.58
N LYS A 31 5.62 4.73 -11.05
CA LYS A 31 5.37 5.28 -12.40
C LYS A 31 5.67 4.24 -13.48
N LYS A 32 6.80 3.55 -13.37
CA LYS A 32 7.21 2.54 -14.34
C LYS A 32 6.32 1.29 -14.27
N ALA A 33 5.93 0.86 -13.08
CA ALA A 33 5.01 -0.27 -12.90
C ALA A 33 3.65 -0.01 -13.55
N LEU A 34 3.05 1.17 -13.34
CA LEU A 34 1.78 1.54 -13.96
C LEU A 34 1.87 1.59 -15.49
N ASN A 35 2.96 2.16 -16.03
CA ASN A 35 3.20 2.21 -17.47
C ASN A 35 3.39 0.81 -18.09
N ASP A 36 4.18 -0.05 -17.45
CA ASP A 36 4.41 -1.43 -17.90
C ASP A 36 3.11 -2.24 -17.93
N LEU A 37 2.26 -2.06 -16.92
CA LEU A 37 0.95 -2.71 -16.81
C LEU A 37 -0.11 -2.06 -17.72
N LYS A 38 0.22 -0.94 -18.36
CA LYS A 38 -0.67 -0.16 -19.23
C LYS A 38 -1.98 0.22 -18.55
N ILE A 39 -1.93 0.52 -17.25
CA ILE A 39 -3.12 0.91 -16.49
C ILE A 39 -3.45 2.37 -16.82
N PRO A 40 -4.66 2.68 -17.30
CA PRO A 40 -5.03 4.06 -17.61
C PRO A 40 -5.04 4.95 -16.36
N PRO A 41 -4.54 6.20 -16.46
CA PRO A 41 -4.62 7.20 -15.39
C PRO A 41 -6.00 7.35 -14.75
N HIS A 42 -7.07 7.34 -15.55
CA HIS A 42 -8.44 7.55 -15.09
C HIS A 42 -9.06 6.32 -14.40
N GLU A 43 -8.39 5.16 -14.45
CA GLU A 43 -8.79 3.94 -13.73
C GLU A 43 -7.98 3.75 -12.43
N THR A 44 -7.06 4.67 -12.14
CA THR A 44 -6.19 4.62 -10.96
C THR A 44 -6.50 5.75 -10.00
N ILE A 45 -6.57 5.42 -8.71
CA ILE A 45 -6.66 6.40 -7.63
C ILE A 45 -5.58 6.14 -6.59
N LEU A 46 -4.82 7.18 -6.25
CA LEU A 46 -3.78 7.18 -5.23
C LEU A 46 -4.26 7.96 -4.00
N VAL A 47 -4.37 7.25 -2.88
CA VAL A 47 -4.76 7.79 -1.57
C VAL A 47 -3.51 8.00 -0.72
N GLY A 48 -3.11 9.26 -0.52
CA GLY A 48 -2.00 9.64 0.33
C GLY A 48 -2.40 9.77 1.81
N GLY A 49 -1.55 9.30 2.73
CA GLY A 49 -1.62 9.67 4.16
C GLY A 49 -1.05 11.07 4.43
N ILE A 50 -0.75 11.40 5.68
CA ILE A 50 -0.05 12.65 6.05
C ILE A 50 1.42 12.33 6.35
N GLY A 51 2.32 13.06 5.69
CA GLY A 51 3.77 12.91 5.80
C GLY A 51 4.46 13.25 4.47
N CYS A 52 5.80 13.22 4.43
CA CYS A 52 6.53 13.39 3.16
C CYS A 52 6.04 12.38 2.11
N SER A 53 5.91 11.12 2.52
CA SER A 53 5.41 10.01 1.71
C SER A 53 4.00 10.23 1.16
N GLY A 54 3.12 10.84 1.96
CA GLY A 54 1.73 11.14 1.58
C GLY A 54 1.62 12.06 0.37
N HIS A 55 2.63 12.90 0.11
CA HIS A 55 2.67 13.83 -1.02
C HIS A 55 2.65 13.14 -2.40
N ILE A 56 3.06 11.87 -2.49
CA ILE A 56 3.26 11.15 -3.77
C ILE A 56 2.05 11.18 -4.71
N HIS A 57 0.82 11.34 -4.20
CA HIS A 57 -0.39 11.46 -5.03
C HIS A 57 -0.39 12.70 -5.94
N ASN A 58 0.35 13.76 -5.59
CA ASN A 58 0.47 14.97 -6.40
C ASN A 58 1.46 14.82 -7.57
N ASP A 59 2.31 13.79 -7.53
CA ASP A 59 3.47 13.65 -8.42
C ASP A 59 3.24 12.62 -9.54
N LEU A 60 2.01 12.08 -9.64
CA LEU A 60 1.57 11.10 -10.63
C LEU A 60 0.28 11.53 -11.31
N LEU A 61 0.19 11.28 -12.62
CA LEU A 61 -1.03 11.55 -13.39
C LEU A 61 -2.05 10.43 -13.13
N VAL A 62 -2.81 10.55 -12.06
CA VAL A 62 -3.91 9.66 -11.62
C VAL A 62 -4.93 10.47 -10.82
N TYR A 63 -6.07 9.89 -10.45
CA TYR A 63 -6.89 10.52 -9.41
C TYR A 63 -6.12 10.53 -8.08
N GLY A 64 -6.03 11.67 -7.42
CA GLY A 64 -5.34 11.82 -6.13
C GLY A 64 -6.32 12.17 -5.01
N TYR A 65 -6.13 11.59 -3.82
CA TYR A 65 -6.84 11.97 -2.61
C TYR A 65 -5.89 12.03 -1.42
N HIS A 66 -5.75 13.20 -0.79
CA HIS A 66 -4.97 13.36 0.43
C HIS A 66 -5.86 13.12 1.64
N SER A 67 -5.69 11.98 2.31
CA SER A 67 -6.43 11.60 3.50
C SER A 67 -5.87 12.28 4.76
N LEU A 68 -6.63 12.17 5.86
CA LEU A 68 -6.14 12.50 7.20
C LEU A 68 -5.06 11.50 7.67
N HIS A 69 -4.27 11.93 8.65
CA HIS A 69 -3.15 11.16 9.20
C HIS A 69 -3.61 9.81 9.76
N GLY A 70 -3.06 8.72 9.22
CA GLY A 70 -3.41 7.33 9.52
C GLY A 70 -4.83 6.92 9.12
N ARG A 71 -5.49 7.67 8.23
CA ARG A 71 -6.85 7.36 7.72
C ARG A 71 -6.87 6.99 6.24
N LEU A 72 -5.70 6.83 5.60
CA LEU A 72 -5.63 6.48 4.19
C LEU A 72 -6.26 5.11 3.91
N LEU A 73 -6.07 4.12 4.79
CA LEU A 73 -6.61 2.77 4.59
C LEU A 73 -8.14 2.71 4.66
N PRO A 74 -8.84 3.25 5.68
CA PRO A 74 -10.30 3.26 5.66
C PRO A 74 -10.86 4.03 4.45
N THR A 75 -10.19 5.12 4.04
CA THR A 75 -10.55 5.87 2.82
C THR A 75 -10.41 5.01 1.56
N ALA A 76 -9.26 4.36 1.37
CA ALA A 76 -8.99 3.49 0.22
C ALA A 76 -9.95 2.30 0.16
N ILE A 77 -10.29 1.71 1.30
CA ILE A 77 -11.27 0.62 1.38
C ILE A 77 -12.66 1.11 0.95
N GLY A 78 -13.10 2.29 1.41
CA GLY A 78 -14.36 2.88 0.99
C GLY A 78 -14.42 3.11 -0.52
N ILE A 79 -13.35 3.63 -1.10
CA ILE A 79 -13.20 3.82 -2.55
C ILE A 79 -13.32 2.48 -3.29
N LYS A 80 -12.61 1.44 -2.83
CA LYS A 80 -12.64 0.12 -3.48
C LYS A 80 -14.02 -0.54 -3.41
N LEU A 81 -14.73 -0.40 -2.29
CA LEU A 81 -16.10 -0.89 -2.16
C LEU A 81 -17.08 -0.11 -3.03
N ALA A 82 -16.91 1.21 -3.15
CA ALA A 82 -17.76 2.05 -3.97
C ALA A 82 -17.58 1.74 -5.47
N ASN A 83 -16.33 1.52 -5.91
CA ASN A 83 -16.01 1.14 -7.27
C ASN A 83 -14.91 0.05 -7.34
N PRO A 84 -15.30 -1.24 -7.35
CA PRO A 84 -14.36 -2.36 -7.41
C PRO A 84 -13.50 -2.42 -8.66
N ARG A 85 -13.87 -1.69 -9.73
CA ARG A 85 -13.13 -1.67 -11.00
C ARG A 85 -11.86 -0.83 -10.95
N LEU A 86 -11.72 0.07 -9.97
CA LEU A 86 -10.55 0.93 -9.86
C LEU A 86 -9.32 0.17 -9.37
N THR A 87 -8.16 0.57 -9.90
CA THR A 87 -6.87 0.32 -9.28
C THR A 87 -6.70 1.29 -8.12
N VAL A 88 -6.80 0.80 -6.89
CA VAL A 88 -6.71 1.62 -5.68
C VAL A 88 -5.37 1.40 -5.02
N ILE A 89 -4.58 2.47 -4.93
CA ILE A 89 -3.26 2.48 -4.31
C ILE A 89 -3.30 3.41 -3.11
N ALA A 90 -2.96 2.88 -1.95
CA ALA A 90 -2.77 3.63 -0.72
C ALA A 90 -1.26 3.81 -0.51
N ALA A 91 -0.80 5.03 -0.22
CA ALA A 91 0.61 5.31 0.04
C ALA A 91 0.80 6.22 1.25
N GLY A 92 1.67 5.81 2.18
CA GLY A 92 1.90 6.53 3.43
C GLY A 92 3.25 6.20 4.04
N GLY A 93 3.58 6.86 5.15
CA GLY A 93 4.79 6.60 5.91
C GLY A 93 4.57 5.49 6.93
N ASP A 94 5.66 4.97 7.47
CA ASP A 94 5.67 4.10 8.66
C ASP A 94 4.93 4.72 9.86
N GLY A 95 5.14 6.00 10.16
CA GLY A 95 4.41 6.69 11.23
C GLY A 95 2.91 6.84 10.95
N ASP A 96 2.53 7.19 9.73
CA ASP A 96 1.13 7.27 9.31
C ASP A 96 0.43 5.90 9.39
N GLY A 97 1.11 4.87 8.89
CA GLY A 97 0.57 3.53 8.74
C GLY A 97 0.60 2.66 9.98
N TYR A 98 1.69 2.69 10.74
CA TYR A 98 1.97 1.76 11.83
C TYR A 98 1.77 2.39 13.21
N ALA A 99 1.81 3.72 13.34
CA ALA A 99 1.45 4.40 14.59
C ALA A 99 -0.06 4.71 14.62
N ILE A 100 -0.45 5.94 14.27
CA ILE A 100 -1.84 6.40 14.36
C ILE A 100 -2.80 5.63 13.42
N GLY A 101 -2.28 5.05 12.35
CA GLY A 101 -3.00 4.16 11.43
C GLY A 101 -2.95 2.66 11.78
N GLY A 102 -2.20 2.26 12.81
CA GLY A 102 -1.86 0.86 13.07
C GLY A 102 -3.07 -0.07 13.18
N ASN A 103 -4.14 0.37 13.86
CA ASN A 103 -5.35 -0.44 13.97
C ASN A 103 -6.08 -0.62 12.61
N HIS A 104 -6.03 0.40 11.75
CA HIS A 104 -6.59 0.28 10.41
C HIS A 104 -5.75 -0.65 9.53
N PHE A 105 -4.42 -0.65 9.69
CA PHE A 105 -3.53 -1.61 9.03
C PHE A 105 -3.86 -3.06 9.42
N LEU A 106 -3.98 -3.36 10.72
CA LEU A 106 -4.40 -4.68 11.19
C LEU A 106 -5.75 -5.11 10.62
N HIS A 107 -6.72 -4.19 10.58
CA HIS A 107 -8.03 -4.50 10.01
C HIS A 107 -8.06 -4.59 8.49
N ALA A 108 -7.16 -3.90 7.77
CA ALA A 108 -7.01 -4.05 6.33
C ALA A 108 -6.48 -5.45 6.02
N LEU A 109 -5.41 -5.89 6.69
CA LEU A 109 -4.92 -7.28 6.61
C LEU A 109 -6.04 -8.29 6.92
N ARG A 110 -6.80 -8.06 8.01
CA ARG A 110 -7.89 -8.96 8.41
C ARG A 110 -9.02 -9.04 7.39
N ARG A 111 -9.43 -7.90 6.83
CA ARG A 111 -10.56 -7.81 5.87
C ARG A 111 -10.18 -8.25 4.46
N ASN A 112 -8.90 -8.16 4.12
CA ASN A 112 -8.35 -8.50 2.80
C ASN A 112 -8.99 -7.72 1.61
N PRO A 113 -9.15 -6.38 1.68
CA PRO A 113 -9.68 -5.59 0.56
C PRO A 113 -8.69 -5.56 -0.60
N SER A 114 -9.17 -5.62 -1.85
CA SER A 114 -8.32 -5.61 -3.04
C SER A 114 -7.73 -4.24 -3.37
N ILE A 115 -6.80 -3.79 -2.54
CA ILE A 115 -6.05 -2.54 -2.67
C ILE A 115 -4.56 -2.80 -2.47
N VAL A 116 -3.73 -1.95 -3.06
CA VAL A 116 -2.27 -1.94 -2.81
C VAL A 116 -1.98 -0.98 -1.67
N TYR A 117 -1.15 -1.37 -0.71
CA TYR A 117 -0.62 -0.47 0.31
C TYR A 117 0.90 -0.40 0.23
N LEU A 118 1.40 0.78 -0.15
CA LEU A 118 2.81 1.13 -0.22
C LEU A 118 3.20 1.92 1.02
N VAL A 119 4.00 1.32 1.89
CA VAL A 119 4.57 2.04 3.05
C VAL A 119 5.97 2.50 2.70
N MET A 120 6.21 3.80 2.72
CA MET A 120 7.54 4.39 2.59
C MET A 120 8.15 4.47 3.99
N ASN A 121 8.83 3.39 4.37
CA ASN A 121 9.38 3.18 5.70
C ASN A 121 10.78 3.76 5.78
N ASN A 122 10.90 4.86 6.53
CA ASN A 122 12.12 5.64 6.66
C ASN A 122 12.65 5.68 8.11
N GLY A 123 11.95 5.04 9.06
CA GLY A 123 12.30 5.01 10.47
C GLY A 123 12.08 6.33 11.21
N THR A 124 11.41 7.32 10.62
CA THR A 124 11.31 8.67 11.19
C THR A 124 10.12 9.49 10.67
N TYR A 125 9.55 10.35 11.52
CA TYR A 125 8.59 11.35 11.08
C TYR A 125 9.29 12.54 10.40
N GLY A 126 9.67 12.35 9.13
CA GLY A 126 10.44 13.35 8.37
C GLY A 126 9.75 14.72 8.26
N LEU A 127 8.44 14.75 7.97
CA LEU A 127 7.69 16.01 7.79
C LEU A 127 7.62 16.85 9.08
N THR A 128 7.58 16.19 10.24
CA THR A 128 7.54 16.85 11.55
C THR A 128 8.91 17.07 12.16
N LYS A 129 9.98 16.89 11.36
CA LYS A 129 11.38 17.16 11.70
C LYS A 129 12.12 16.08 12.49
N GLY A 130 11.84 14.81 12.23
CA GLY A 130 12.79 13.73 12.53
C GLY A 130 12.52 12.91 13.80
N GLN A 131 11.31 12.98 14.37
CA GLN A 131 10.95 12.15 15.53
C GLN A 131 11.04 10.65 15.19
N PRO A 132 11.37 9.77 16.15
CA PRO A 132 11.39 8.33 15.90
C PRO A 132 10.01 7.79 15.54
N SER A 133 9.92 7.04 14.44
CA SER A 133 8.70 6.30 14.06
C SER A 133 8.64 4.94 14.80
N PRO A 134 7.54 4.16 14.69
CA PRO A 134 7.48 2.82 15.28
C PRO A 134 8.56 1.85 14.74
N THR A 135 9.15 2.13 13.59
CA THR A 135 10.18 1.29 12.95
C THR A 135 11.60 1.83 13.17
N ALA A 136 11.74 2.93 13.93
CA ALA A 136 13.03 3.49 14.31
C ALA A 136 13.88 2.46 15.06
N GLN A 137 15.16 2.35 14.68
CA GLN A 137 16.10 1.45 15.35
C GLN A 137 16.39 1.91 16.78
N ILE A 138 16.73 0.96 17.66
CA ILE A 138 17.16 1.25 19.02
C ILE A 138 18.37 2.19 18.98
N GLY A 139 18.30 3.27 19.77
CA GLY A 139 19.33 4.31 19.84
C GLY A 139 19.06 5.52 18.94
N PHE A 140 18.24 5.41 17.89
CA PHE A 140 17.87 6.57 17.06
C PHE A 140 17.02 7.56 17.88
N GLU A 141 17.49 8.80 18.02
CA GLU A 141 16.84 9.84 18.85
C GLU A 141 16.48 9.36 20.27
N GLY A 142 17.32 8.48 20.85
CA GLY A 142 17.11 7.93 22.19
C GLY A 142 16.03 6.85 22.30
N THR A 143 15.52 6.31 21.18
CA THR A 143 14.57 5.19 21.14
C THR A 143 15.10 3.98 21.92
N LYS A 144 14.28 3.44 22.81
CA LYS A 144 14.56 2.23 23.60
C LYS A 144 13.63 1.06 23.28
N GLU A 145 12.55 1.33 22.56
CA GLU A 145 11.55 0.34 22.20
C GLU A 145 12.08 -0.55 21.07
N ILE A 146 11.67 -1.82 21.09
CA ILE A 146 11.97 -2.74 19.98
C ILE A 146 11.17 -2.25 18.76
N PRO A 147 11.81 -2.08 17.59
CA PRO A 147 11.13 -1.61 16.39
C PRO A 147 9.96 -2.53 16.02
N PHE A 148 8.84 -1.94 15.64
CA PHE A 148 7.70 -2.66 15.11
C PHE A 148 8.08 -3.36 13.80
N GLU A 149 7.84 -4.67 13.70
CA GLU A 149 8.12 -5.45 12.50
C GLU A 149 6.83 -5.73 11.72
N PRO A 150 6.54 -4.93 10.66
CA PRO A 150 5.27 -5.03 9.94
C PRO A 150 5.13 -6.31 9.11
N ILE A 151 6.23 -6.94 8.66
CA ILE A 151 6.19 -8.18 7.87
C ILE A 151 5.73 -9.35 8.75
N LEU A 152 6.35 -9.54 9.92
CA LEU A 152 5.93 -10.58 10.87
C LEU A 152 4.48 -10.36 11.35
N THR A 153 4.09 -9.10 11.55
CA THR A 153 2.70 -8.75 11.88
C THR A 153 1.73 -9.15 10.77
N ALA A 154 2.06 -8.84 9.51
CA ALA A 154 1.24 -9.21 8.35
C ALA A 154 1.12 -10.73 8.19
N LEU A 155 2.23 -11.47 8.34
CA LEU A 155 2.25 -12.92 8.28
C LEU A 155 1.47 -13.58 9.42
N SER A 156 1.31 -12.91 10.56
CA SER A 156 0.52 -13.41 11.70
C SER A 156 -0.99 -13.35 11.46
N ILE A 157 -1.46 -12.59 10.46
CA ILE A 157 -2.88 -12.45 10.15
C ILE A 157 -3.29 -13.47 9.06
N ARG A 158 -4.20 -14.37 9.42
CA ARG A 158 -4.58 -15.52 8.58
C ARG A 158 -5.11 -15.16 7.19
N SER A 159 -5.79 -14.02 7.05
CA SER A 159 -6.40 -13.57 5.79
C SER A 159 -5.47 -12.73 4.92
N THR A 160 -4.25 -12.43 5.37
CA THR A 160 -3.24 -11.80 4.53
C THR A 160 -2.95 -12.69 3.33
N THR A 161 -2.98 -12.13 2.12
CA THR A 161 -2.74 -12.88 0.86
C THR A 161 -1.52 -12.41 0.09
N PHE A 162 -0.94 -11.26 0.42
CA PHE A 162 0.27 -10.76 -0.24
C PHE A 162 1.10 -9.90 0.72
N VAL A 163 2.37 -10.24 0.86
CA VAL A 163 3.36 -9.48 1.64
C VAL A 163 4.66 -9.39 0.85
N ALA A 164 5.19 -8.18 0.74
CA ALA A 164 6.49 -7.94 0.14
C ALA A 164 7.24 -6.85 0.91
N ARG A 165 8.57 -6.91 0.85
CA ARG A 165 9.44 -5.81 1.31
C ARG A 165 10.40 -5.43 0.20
N GLY A 166 10.43 -4.15 -0.18
CA GLY A 166 11.34 -3.62 -1.20
C GLY A 166 12.32 -2.62 -0.63
N PHE A 167 13.32 -2.24 -1.44
CA PHE A 167 14.24 -1.15 -1.13
C PHE A 167 14.24 -0.13 -2.26
N SER A 168 14.02 1.15 -1.94
CA SER A 168 14.06 2.26 -2.90
C SER A 168 15.39 2.36 -3.66
N GLY A 169 16.50 1.91 -3.07
CA GLY A 169 17.80 1.83 -3.73
C GLY A 169 17.96 0.64 -4.70
N ASN A 170 17.03 -0.33 -4.71
CA ASN A 170 16.99 -1.44 -5.67
C ASN A 170 15.78 -1.28 -6.60
N GLN A 171 15.93 -0.43 -7.62
CA GLN A 171 14.84 -0.05 -8.53
C GLN A 171 14.24 -1.22 -9.31
N VAL A 172 15.05 -2.19 -9.74
CA VAL A 172 14.57 -3.34 -10.53
C VAL A 172 13.65 -4.21 -9.68
N GLN A 173 14.09 -4.55 -8.47
CA GLN A 173 13.28 -5.34 -7.53
C GLN A 173 12.02 -4.57 -7.13
N LEU A 174 12.13 -3.29 -6.75
CA LEU A 174 10.99 -2.51 -6.30
C LEU A 174 9.91 -2.37 -7.39
N GLN A 175 10.32 -2.11 -8.64
CA GLN A 175 9.39 -2.07 -9.78
C GLN A 175 8.67 -3.43 -9.94
N PHE A 176 9.38 -4.55 -9.86
CA PHE A 176 8.80 -5.88 -9.94
C PHE A 176 7.76 -6.11 -8.83
N LEU A 177 8.10 -5.79 -7.58
CA LEU A 177 7.21 -5.97 -6.42
C LEU A 177 5.94 -5.12 -6.52
N ILE A 178 6.06 -3.86 -6.98
CA ILE A 178 4.89 -3.00 -7.20
C ILE A 178 3.99 -3.58 -8.29
N LYS A 179 4.55 -4.11 -9.38
CA LYS A 179 3.75 -4.76 -10.44
C LYS A 179 2.98 -5.97 -9.91
N GLU A 180 3.66 -6.86 -9.19
CA GLU A 180 3.03 -8.03 -8.57
C GLU A 180 1.92 -7.62 -7.58
N ALA A 181 2.15 -6.58 -6.78
CA ALA A 181 1.16 -6.06 -5.83
C ALA A 181 -0.10 -5.52 -6.55
N ILE A 182 0.09 -4.72 -7.60
CA ILE A 182 -1.01 -4.18 -8.41
C ILE A 182 -1.78 -5.31 -9.09
N GLN A 183 -1.09 -6.28 -9.69
CA GLN A 183 -1.74 -7.42 -10.35
C GLN A 183 -2.51 -8.29 -9.35
N HIS A 184 -1.97 -8.50 -8.15
CA HIS A 184 -2.66 -9.22 -7.08
C HIS A 184 -3.96 -8.53 -6.68
N ALA A 185 -3.92 -7.23 -6.39
CA ALA A 185 -5.09 -6.46 -6.03
C ALA A 185 -6.11 -6.38 -7.19
N ASN A 186 -5.68 -6.08 -8.40
CA ASN A 186 -6.58 -5.94 -9.56
C ASN A 186 -7.21 -7.27 -9.98
N ALA A 187 -6.57 -8.40 -9.70
CA ALA A 187 -7.16 -9.73 -9.87
C ALA A 187 -8.17 -10.11 -8.77
N GLY A 188 -8.49 -9.19 -7.84
CA GLY A 188 -9.44 -9.44 -6.77
C GLY A 188 -8.91 -10.39 -5.68
N LYS A 189 -7.58 -10.54 -5.56
CA LYS A 189 -6.96 -11.49 -4.60
C LYS A 189 -6.74 -10.87 -3.21
N GLY A 190 -7.19 -9.63 -3.01
CA GLY A 190 -7.18 -8.94 -1.74
C GLY A 190 -5.98 -8.03 -1.52
N PHE A 191 -5.62 -7.84 -0.26
CA PHE A 191 -4.76 -6.76 0.20
C PHE A 191 -3.29 -7.03 -0.14
N ALA A 192 -2.71 -6.17 -0.98
CA ALA A 192 -1.31 -6.24 -1.34
C ALA A 192 -0.48 -5.28 -0.47
N PHE A 193 0.11 -5.82 0.59
CA PHE A 193 0.96 -5.06 1.48
C PHE A 193 2.43 -5.08 1.02
N LEU A 194 2.99 -3.90 0.75
CA LEU A 194 4.38 -3.70 0.36
C LEU A 194 5.04 -2.65 1.26
N ASP A 195 5.94 -3.12 2.13
CA ASP A 195 6.82 -2.28 2.96
C ASP A 195 8.04 -1.88 2.14
N VAL A 196 8.31 -0.60 1.96
CA VAL A 196 9.42 -0.10 1.14
C VAL A 196 10.39 0.65 2.03
N LEU A 197 11.58 0.10 2.17
CA LEU A 197 12.71 0.77 2.81
C LEU A 197 13.07 2.02 1.98
N SER A 198 12.75 3.20 2.51
CA SER A 198 12.89 4.51 1.87
C SER A 198 13.73 5.44 2.75
N PRO A 199 15.06 5.55 2.56
CA PRO A 199 15.89 6.35 3.47
C PRO A 199 15.52 7.85 3.48
N CYS A 200 15.52 8.43 4.69
CA CYS A 200 15.33 9.86 4.89
C CYS A 200 16.69 10.53 5.08
N VAL A 201 17.32 10.99 4.00
CA VAL A 201 18.67 11.58 4.02
C VAL A 201 18.85 12.78 4.96
N THR A 202 17.76 13.44 5.35
CA THR A 202 17.79 14.62 6.23
C THR A 202 17.82 14.25 7.72
N TYR A 203 17.10 13.19 8.12
CA TYR A 203 16.89 12.87 9.55
C TYR A 203 17.32 11.45 9.93
N ASN A 204 17.28 10.49 9.00
CA ASN A 204 17.65 9.10 9.24
C ASN A 204 18.21 8.48 7.96
N ASP A 205 19.48 8.76 7.65
CA ASP A 205 20.13 8.25 6.44
C ASP A 205 20.60 6.81 6.63
N THR A 206 19.74 5.88 6.24
CA THR A 206 19.94 4.44 6.34
C THR A 206 20.47 3.79 5.05
N TYR A 207 20.81 4.57 4.01
CA TYR A 207 21.20 4.03 2.71
C TYR A 207 22.39 3.05 2.79
N ALA A 208 23.43 3.41 3.53
CA ALA A 208 24.65 2.61 3.64
C ALA A 208 24.40 1.32 4.43
N GLU A 209 23.59 1.39 5.47
CA GLU A 209 23.24 0.25 6.31
C GLU A 209 22.33 -0.72 5.55
N TRP A 210 21.21 -0.24 5.01
CA TRP A 210 20.24 -1.11 4.35
C TRP A 210 20.82 -1.77 3.09
N ARG A 211 21.70 -1.12 2.32
CA ARG A 211 22.41 -1.77 1.21
C ARG A 211 23.22 -3.01 1.62
N LYS A 212 23.74 -3.04 2.85
CA LYS A 212 24.54 -4.17 3.38
C LYS A 212 23.69 -5.23 4.07
N SER A 213 22.54 -4.82 4.60
CA SER A 213 21.69 -5.66 5.44
C SER A 213 20.54 -6.30 4.68
N THR A 214 20.07 -5.72 3.57
CA THR A 214 19.00 -6.32 2.77
C THR A 214 19.43 -7.63 2.12
N VAL A 215 18.58 -8.64 2.20
CA VAL A 215 18.76 -9.94 1.53
C VAL A 215 17.52 -10.22 0.69
N ASP A 216 17.69 -10.46 -0.60
CA ASP A 216 16.58 -10.85 -1.48
C ASP A 216 16.25 -12.33 -1.26
N MET A 217 15.09 -12.61 -0.67
CA MET A 217 14.63 -13.97 -0.42
C MET A 217 14.33 -14.71 -1.73
N ASN A 218 13.93 -14.00 -2.79
CA ASN A 218 13.62 -14.61 -4.08
C ASN A 218 14.87 -14.97 -4.91
N ALA A 219 16.08 -14.56 -4.46
CA ALA A 219 17.33 -15.02 -5.05
C ALA A 219 17.61 -16.51 -4.73
N ASP A 220 17.06 -17.01 -3.62
CA ASP A 220 17.08 -18.43 -3.27
C ASP A 220 15.93 -19.14 -3.99
N LYS A 221 16.26 -20.00 -4.96
CA LYS A 221 15.26 -20.75 -5.74
C LYS A 221 14.46 -21.75 -4.91
N SER A 222 14.92 -22.09 -3.70
CA SER A 222 14.17 -22.94 -2.78
C SER A 222 13.12 -22.19 -1.96
N PHE A 223 13.13 -20.84 -2.02
CA PHE A 223 12.18 -20.01 -1.30
C PHE A 223 10.78 -20.12 -1.93
N ASP A 224 9.85 -20.69 -1.18
CA ASP A 224 8.43 -20.79 -1.55
C ASP A 224 7.61 -19.72 -0.81
N PRO A 225 7.12 -18.68 -1.50
CA PRO A 225 6.31 -17.63 -0.88
C PRO A 225 4.88 -18.10 -0.51
N THR A 226 4.48 -19.33 -0.84
CA THR A 226 3.10 -19.81 -0.58
C THR A 226 2.95 -20.50 0.78
N ASN A 227 4.06 -20.99 1.36
CA ASN A 227 4.04 -21.62 2.67
C ASN A 227 4.27 -20.60 3.81
N ARG A 228 3.18 -20.11 4.39
CA ARG A 228 3.21 -19.07 5.43
C ARG A 228 4.11 -19.40 6.61
N ALA A 229 4.10 -20.65 7.09
CA ALA A 229 4.86 -21.04 8.27
C ALA A 229 6.37 -20.99 8.00
N LEU A 230 6.80 -21.54 6.86
CA LEU A 230 8.21 -21.50 6.44
C LEU A 230 8.66 -20.07 6.14
N VAL A 231 7.81 -19.25 5.51
CA VAL A 231 8.10 -17.83 5.28
C VAL A 231 8.28 -17.11 6.62
N PHE A 232 7.40 -17.32 7.59
CA PHE A 232 7.49 -16.69 8.91
C PHE A 232 8.80 -17.05 9.61
N GLU A 233 9.14 -18.34 9.65
CA GLU A 233 10.40 -18.83 10.21
C GLU A 233 11.61 -18.22 9.51
N ARG A 234 11.63 -18.24 8.17
CA ARG A 234 12.74 -17.70 7.37
C ARG A 234 12.93 -16.20 7.61
N VAL A 235 11.85 -15.42 7.63
CA VAL A 235 11.88 -13.97 7.91
C VAL A 235 12.41 -13.73 9.32
N LEU A 236 11.90 -14.47 10.31
CA LEU A 236 12.33 -14.33 11.71
C LEU A 236 13.83 -14.63 11.87
N ASN A 237 14.32 -15.74 11.31
CA ASN A 237 15.73 -16.11 11.39
C ASN A 237 16.62 -15.07 10.69
N THR A 238 16.21 -14.57 9.51
CA THR A 238 16.94 -13.52 8.79
C THR A 238 17.08 -12.25 9.64
N LEU A 239 16.00 -11.85 10.33
CA LEU A 239 16.03 -10.69 11.23
C LEU A 239 16.94 -10.92 12.44
N GLN A 240 16.95 -12.12 13.02
CA GLN A 240 17.84 -12.49 14.13
C GLN A 240 19.33 -12.46 13.75
N GLU A 241 19.66 -12.69 12.47
CA GLU A 241 21.01 -12.54 11.92
C GLU A 241 21.40 -11.06 11.67
N GLY A 242 20.52 -10.11 11.97
CA GLY A 242 20.73 -8.68 11.69
C GLY A 242 20.59 -8.34 10.20
N LYS A 243 19.89 -9.18 9.42
CA LYS A 243 19.59 -8.97 8.01
C LYS A 243 18.13 -8.57 7.81
N ILE A 244 17.85 -7.88 6.71
CA ILE A 244 16.51 -7.37 6.39
C ILE A 244 15.98 -8.15 5.18
N PRO A 245 14.99 -9.03 5.33
CA PRO A 245 14.47 -9.80 4.20
C PRO A 245 13.72 -8.90 3.23
N THR A 246 14.02 -9.01 1.94
CA THR A 246 13.37 -8.29 0.83
C THR A 246 12.88 -9.28 -0.22
N GLY A 247 12.02 -8.80 -1.11
CA GLY A 247 11.37 -9.60 -2.15
C GLY A 247 9.85 -9.75 -1.93
N LEU A 248 9.24 -10.59 -2.77
CA LEU A 248 7.90 -11.12 -2.58
C LEU A 248 8.00 -12.20 -1.51
N LEU A 249 7.59 -11.86 -0.29
CA LEU A 249 7.77 -12.70 0.89
C LEU A 249 6.63 -13.70 1.05
N TYR A 250 5.40 -13.29 0.76
CA TYR A 250 4.24 -14.17 0.88
C TYR A 250 3.20 -13.93 -0.21
N LYS A 251 2.64 -15.02 -0.73
CA LYS A 251 1.50 -15.04 -1.65
C LYS A 251 0.58 -16.20 -1.29
N GLY A 252 -0.62 -15.89 -0.82
CA GLY A 252 -1.62 -16.85 -0.38
C GLY A 252 -2.99 -16.58 -0.99
N GLU A 253 -3.99 -17.29 -0.47
CA GLU A 253 -5.37 -17.20 -0.95
C GLU A 253 -6.34 -16.96 0.20
N SER A 254 -7.26 -16.02 -0.01
CA SER A 254 -8.37 -15.71 0.87
C SER A 254 -9.39 -14.89 0.08
N PRO A 255 -10.71 -15.01 0.35
CA PRO A 255 -11.70 -14.13 -0.27
C PRO A 255 -11.36 -12.66 -0.03
N SER A 256 -11.56 -11.82 -1.05
CA SER A 256 -11.37 -10.39 -0.89
C SER A 256 -12.54 -9.76 -0.13
N PHE A 257 -12.31 -8.59 0.45
CA PHE A 257 -13.35 -7.94 1.25
C PHE A 257 -14.59 -7.63 0.41
N GLU A 258 -14.40 -7.07 -0.79
CA GLU A 258 -15.49 -6.72 -1.69
C GLU A 258 -16.24 -7.96 -2.23
N SER A 259 -15.57 -9.11 -2.43
CA SER A 259 -16.25 -10.34 -2.86
C SER A 259 -17.17 -10.90 -1.78
N MET A 260 -16.92 -10.59 -0.50
CA MET A 260 -17.76 -11.00 0.62
C MET A 260 -18.89 -10.00 0.93
N GLN A 261 -18.70 -8.71 0.63
CA GLN A 261 -19.63 -7.64 1.02
C GLN A 261 -20.56 -7.21 -0.11
N LEU A 262 -20.12 -7.29 -1.37
CA LEU A 262 -20.91 -6.84 -2.51
C LEU A 262 -21.76 -7.98 -3.06
N LYS A 263 -23.07 -7.73 -3.18
CA LYS A 263 -24.02 -8.67 -3.79
C LYS A 263 -23.78 -8.86 -5.29
N ASP A 264 -23.41 -7.77 -5.98
CA ASP A 264 -23.09 -7.76 -7.40
C ASP A 264 -21.92 -6.80 -7.67
N PRO A 265 -20.68 -7.32 -7.74
CA PRO A 265 -19.51 -6.52 -8.10
C PRO A 265 -19.57 -5.92 -9.52
N ALA A 266 -20.41 -6.44 -10.42
CA ALA A 266 -20.59 -5.91 -11.77
C ALA A 266 -21.45 -4.64 -11.80
N SER A 267 -22.16 -4.34 -10.71
CA SER A 267 -22.93 -3.11 -10.52
C SER A 267 -22.38 -2.26 -9.36
N PRO A 268 -21.25 -1.55 -9.57
CA PRO A 268 -20.63 -0.72 -8.55
C PRO A 268 -21.59 0.32 -7.96
N ILE A 269 -21.51 0.53 -6.65
CA ILE A 269 -22.32 1.53 -5.92
C ILE A 269 -22.16 2.92 -6.55
N ALA A 270 -20.93 3.27 -6.94
CA ALA A 270 -20.60 4.56 -7.54
C ALA A 270 -21.26 4.83 -8.90
N THR A 271 -21.79 3.79 -9.56
CA THR A 271 -22.42 3.90 -10.88
C THR A 271 -23.90 3.52 -10.88
N GLN A 272 -24.51 3.34 -9.70
CA GLN A 272 -25.93 3.07 -9.61
C GLN A 272 -26.74 4.32 -9.98
N ASP A 273 -27.88 4.09 -10.63
CA ASP A 273 -28.87 5.14 -10.86
C ASP A 273 -29.56 5.50 -9.53
N LEU A 274 -29.29 6.72 -9.08
CA LEU A 274 -29.85 7.30 -7.85
C LEU A 274 -31.06 8.20 -8.14
N THR A 275 -31.59 8.22 -9.36
CA THR A 275 -32.76 9.05 -9.68
C THR A 275 -33.98 8.60 -8.86
N PRO A 276 -34.69 9.53 -8.18
CA PRO A 276 -35.82 9.16 -7.33
C PRO A 276 -36.96 8.45 -8.06
N ALA A 277 -37.21 8.80 -9.33
CA ALA A 277 -38.31 8.26 -10.12
C ALA A 277 -38.31 6.73 -10.20
N GLY A 278 -37.13 6.11 -10.35
CA GLY A 278 -36.96 4.66 -10.38
C GLY A 278 -37.04 3.96 -9.02
N LYS A 279 -37.05 4.70 -7.91
CA LYS A 279 -36.95 4.17 -6.54
C LYS A 279 -38.22 4.37 -5.71
N ILE A 280 -39.13 5.26 -6.12
CA ILE A 280 -40.37 5.56 -5.38
C ILE A 280 -41.22 4.32 -5.13
N GLU A 281 -41.39 3.46 -6.13
CA GLU A 281 -42.25 2.27 -6.00
C GLU A 281 -41.64 1.22 -5.07
N GLU A 282 -40.32 1.04 -5.09
CA GLU A 282 -39.60 0.19 -4.16
C GLU A 282 -39.72 0.71 -2.71
N PHE A 283 -39.57 2.02 -2.52
CA PHE A 283 -39.74 2.66 -1.21
C PHE A 283 -41.16 2.47 -0.67
N LYS A 284 -42.20 2.69 -1.50
CA LYS A 284 -43.60 2.44 -1.11
C LYS A 284 -43.84 1.00 -0.67
N LYS A 285 -43.32 0.03 -1.43
CA LYS A 285 -43.39 -1.41 -1.08
C LYS A 285 -42.72 -1.70 0.26
N LEU A 286 -41.59 -1.05 0.55
CA LEU A 286 -40.85 -1.24 1.80
C LEU A 286 -41.65 -0.71 3.00
N ILE A 287 -42.21 0.49 2.89
CA ILE A 287 -43.05 1.11 3.93
C ILE A 287 -44.34 0.32 4.16
N ALA A 288 -44.94 -0.25 3.10
CA ALA A 288 -46.16 -1.04 3.22
C ALA A 288 -46.01 -2.30 4.09
N ARG A 289 -44.78 -2.82 4.28
CA ARG A 289 -44.52 -3.98 5.16
C ARG A 289 -44.63 -3.67 6.66
N TYR A 290 -44.71 -2.40 7.02
CA TYR A 290 -44.82 -1.92 8.40
C TYR A 290 -46.25 -1.43 8.74
N ARG A 291 -47.21 -1.64 7.83
CA ARG A 291 -48.63 -1.37 8.03
C ARG A 291 -49.39 -2.69 8.13
#